data_AF-A0A9X6WK58-F1
#
_entry.id   AF-A0A9X6WK58-F1
#
_cell.length_a   1.000
_cell.length_b   1.000
_cell.length_c   1.000
_cell.angle_alpha   90.00
_cell.angle_beta   90.00
_cell.angle_gamma   90.00
#
_symmetry.space_group_name_H-M   'P 1'
#
loop_
_entity.id
_entity.type
_entity.pdbx_description
1 polymer ?
#
loop_
_entity_poly.entity_id
_entity_poly.type
_entity_poly.pdbx_seq_one_letter_code
_entity_poly.pdbx_strand_id
1 'polypeptide(L)'
;MTEVEWISIGPCAAKFEIEVPRLRVWCDKGLIEYDKRSTGRWIPSTEFPKIEKIKEIFSRGGNITFSDVKEELIKDNLFRELKTNAEEEQAINEMAATLEKAFERSGATAFFSTIATEFNSLTQKVDTLTEAFEKQNQMQKQLLLEDKSKMEKLEEDNAALKGLFQQFLTSDNDIKSAFAEYMKDKDSEREKQAELVAKLDRVESQLSEMKQSKGIFSRLFGKK
;
A
#
# COMPACT_ATOMS: atom_id res chain seq x y z
N MET A 1 -3.72 14.86 -1.74
CA MET A 1 -3.09 13.53 -1.78
C MET A 1 -3.80 12.75 -2.87
N THR A 2 -3.13 12.47 -3.99
CA THR A 2 -3.71 11.63 -5.05
C THR A 2 -3.83 10.22 -4.53
N GLU A 3 -5.06 9.72 -4.44
CA GLU A 3 -5.35 8.38 -3.97
C GLU A 3 -4.73 7.37 -4.94
N VAL A 4 -3.79 6.56 -4.46
CA VAL A 4 -3.12 5.55 -5.30
C VAL A 4 -4.10 4.41 -5.53
N GLU A 5 -4.56 4.26 -6.76
CA GLU A 5 -5.44 3.18 -7.17
C GLU A 5 -4.69 1.84 -7.13
N TRP A 6 -5.25 0.85 -6.43
CA TRP A 6 -4.70 -0.50 -6.35
C TRP A 6 -5.55 -1.46 -7.18
N ILE A 7 -4.94 -2.11 -8.16
CA ILE A 7 -5.64 -3.05 -9.05
C ILE A 7 -5.14 -4.46 -8.79
N SER A 8 -6.06 -5.42 -8.70
CA SER A 8 -5.68 -6.83 -8.57
C SER A 8 -4.94 -7.32 -9.83
N ILE A 9 -4.06 -8.31 -9.66
CA ILE A 9 -3.15 -8.77 -10.73
C ILE A 9 -3.86 -9.25 -11.99
N GLY A 10 -5.09 -9.78 -11.88
CA GLY A 10 -5.87 -10.26 -13.03
C GLY A 10 -6.27 -9.11 -13.98
N PRO A 11 -7.06 -8.13 -13.51
CA PRO A 11 -7.37 -6.92 -14.27
C PRO A 11 -6.13 -6.15 -14.72
N CYS A 12 -5.08 -6.08 -13.90
CA CYS A 12 -3.82 -5.45 -14.29
C CYS A 12 -3.17 -6.17 -15.48
N ALA A 13 -3.08 -7.50 -15.43
CA ALA A 13 -2.55 -8.33 -16.52
C ALA A 13 -3.36 -8.14 -17.82
N ALA A 14 -4.70 -8.10 -17.70
CA ALA A 14 -5.59 -7.84 -18.85
C ALA A 14 -5.36 -6.44 -19.45
N LYS A 15 -5.23 -5.41 -18.61
CA LYS A 15 -4.99 -4.03 -19.05
C LYS A 15 -3.72 -3.88 -19.88
N PHE A 16 -2.66 -4.61 -19.52
CA PHE A 16 -1.37 -4.52 -20.19
C PHE A 16 -1.13 -5.62 -21.21
N GLU A 17 -2.12 -6.48 -21.48
CA GLU A 17 -2.02 -7.62 -22.40
C GLU A 17 -0.87 -8.57 -22.03
N ILE A 18 -0.69 -8.83 -20.74
CA ILE A 18 0.34 -9.72 -20.20
C ILE A 18 -0.36 -10.97 -19.64
N GLU A 19 0.23 -12.15 -19.83
CA GLU A 19 -0.26 -13.33 -19.14
C GLU A 19 -0.07 -13.20 -17.61
N VAL A 20 -1.10 -13.54 -16.83
CA VAL A 20 -1.05 -13.48 -15.36
C VAL A 20 0.18 -14.19 -14.76
N PRO A 21 0.58 -15.40 -15.22
CA PRO A 21 1.80 -16.05 -14.74
C PRO A 21 3.06 -15.22 -15.00
N ARG A 22 3.16 -14.55 -16.15
CA ARG A 22 4.31 -13.71 -16.50
C ARG A 22 4.39 -12.48 -15.61
N LEU A 23 3.25 -11.81 -15.36
CA LEU A 23 3.20 -10.67 -14.44
C LEU A 23 3.53 -11.10 -13.00
N ARG A 24 3.11 -12.29 -12.57
CA ARG A 24 3.52 -12.86 -11.27
C ARG A 24 5.02 -13.05 -11.17
N VAL A 25 5.67 -13.55 -12.23
CA VAL A 25 7.14 -13.69 -12.26
C VAL A 25 7.83 -12.34 -12.12
N TRP A 26 7.31 -11.28 -12.75
CA TRP A 26 7.88 -9.94 -12.62
C TRP A 26 7.77 -9.40 -11.20
N CYS A 27 6.63 -9.63 -10.53
CA CYS A 27 6.47 -9.36 -9.11
C CYS A 27 7.48 -10.15 -8.25
N ASP A 28 7.61 -11.46 -8.49
CA ASP A 28 8.49 -12.34 -7.70
C ASP A 28 9.98 -12.05 -7.93
N LYS A 29 10.34 -11.52 -9.11
CA LYS A 29 11.70 -11.04 -9.41
C LYS A 29 11.96 -9.63 -8.91
N GLY A 30 10.98 -8.97 -8.30
CA GLY A 30 11.10 -7.60 -7.79
C GLY A 30 11.29 -6.57 -8.90
N LEU A 31 10.73 -6.82 -10.09
CA LEU A 31 10.65 -5.82 -11.15
C LEU A 31 9.49 -4.85 -10.91
N ILE A 32 8.40 -5.35 -10.33
CA ILE A 32 7.19 -4.60 -10.06
C ILE A 32 6.82 -4.76 -8.59
N GLU A 33 6.51 -3.65 -7.95
CA GLU A 33 6.01 -3.63 -6.59
C GLU A 33 4.56 -4.09 -6.53
N TYR A 34 4.24 -4.81 -5.46
CA TYR A 34 2.89 -5.29 -5.21
C TYR A 34 2.65 -5.44 -3.72
N ASP A 35 1.37 -5.37 -3.36
CA ASP A 35 0.88 -5.71 -2.04
C ASP A 35 0.21 -7.09 -2.08
N LYS A 36 0.52 -7.94 -1.10
CA LYS A 36 -0.05 -9.28 -0.99
C LYS A 36 -1.23 -9.22 -0.03
N ARG A 37 -2.46 -9.25 -0.56
CA ARG A 37 -3.69 -9.24 0.24
C ARG A 37 -4.41 -10.57 0.10
N SER A 38 -4.58 -11.26 1.23
CA SER A 38 -5.24 -12.57 1.34
C SER A 38 -4.74 -13.59 0.30
N THR A 39 -5.40 -13.68 -0.85
CA THR A 39 -5.15 -14.65 -1.92
C THR A 39 -4.58 -14.04 -3.20
N GLY A 40 -4.46 -12.71 -3.29
CA GLY A 40 -4.12 -11.98 -4.51
C GLY A 40 -2.97 -11.00 -4.35
N ARG A 41 -2.29 -10.72 -5.47
CA ARG A 41 -1.35 -9.61 -5.58
C ARG A 41 -2.10 -8.38 -6.10
N TRP A 42 -1.88 -7.24 -5.47
CA TRP A 42 -2.45 -5.95 -5.83
C TRP A 42 -1.31 -5.03 -6.26
N ILE A 43 -1.44 -4.43 -7.44
CA ILE A 43 -0.42 -3.61 -8.06
C ILE A 43 -0.91 -2.16 -8.00
N PRO A 44 -0.12 -1.22 -7.44
CA PRO A 44 -0.49 0.18 -7.41
C PRO A 44 -0.36 0.81 -8.81
N SER A 45 -1.18 1.80 -9.10
CA SER A 45 -1.18 2.49 -10.39
C SER A 45 0.13 3.22 -10.71
N THR A 46 0.93 3.53 -9.69
CA THR A 46 2.29 4.08 -9.83
C THR A 46 3.26 3.14 -10.56
N GLU A 47 3.01 1.83 -10.54
CA GLU A 47 3.85 0.83 -11.23
C GLU A 47 3.49 0.65 -12.71
N PHE A 48 2.39 1.26 -13.19
CA PHE A 48 1.93 1.10 -14.58
C PHE A 48 2.95 1.57 -15.64
N PRO A 49 3.63 2.72 -15.48
CA PRO A 49 4.68 3.11 -16.41
C PRO A 49 5.84 2.10 -16.47
N LYS A 50 6.17 1.49 -15.32
CA LYS A 50 7.21 0.47 -15.22
C LYS A 50 6.83 -0.82 -15.94
N ILE A 51 5.56 -1.22 -15.84
CA ILE A 51 5.01 -2.37 -16.57
C ILE A 51 5.14 -2.19 -18.09
N GLU A 52 4.75 -1.02 -18.61
CA GLU A 52 4.89 -0.72 -20.05
C GLU A 52 6.36 -0.73 -20.48
N LYS A 53 7.25 -0.20 -19.64
CA LYS A 53 8.68 -0.19 -19.95
C LYS A 53 9.27 -1.60 -19.97
N ILE A 54 8.93 -2.44 -19.01
CA ILE A 54 9.36 -3.84 -18.98
C ILE A 54 8.86 -4.58 -20.23
N LYS A 55 7.62 -4.33 -20.68
CA LYS A 55 7.09 -4.86 -21.93
C LYS A 55 7.93 -4.42 -23.14
N GLU A 56 8.27 -3.14 -23.23
CA GLU A 56 9.11 -2.58 -24.28
C GLU A 56 10.49 -3.25 -24.30
N ILE A 57 11.12 -3.42 -23.14
CA ILE A 57 12.45 -4.05 -23.05
C ILE A 57 12.38 -5.48 -23.56
N PHE A 58 11.38 -6.27 -23.12
CA PHE A 58 11.23 -7.65 -23.60
C PHE A 58 10.80 -7.77 -25.07
N SER A 59 10.17 -6.75 -25.66
CA SER A 59 9.74 -6.77 -27.07
C SER A 59 10.87 -6.44 -28.05
N ARG A 60 11.95 -5.77 -27.60
CA ARG A 60 13.15 -5.48 -28.41
C ARG A 60 13.88 -6.74 -28.92
N GLY A 61 13.59 -7.91 -28.35
CA GLY A 61 14.16 -9.18 -28.77
C GLY A 61 15.61 -9.40 -28.31
N GLY A 62 16.05 -10.65 -28.32
CA GLY A 62 17.33 -11.09 -27.76
C GLY A 62 17.15 -11.91 -26.48
N ASN A 63 18.23 -12.55 -26.00
CA ASN A 63 18.25 -13.30 -24.74
C ASN A 63 18.31 -12.34 -23.53
N ILE A 64 17.33 -11.43 -23.45
CA ILE A 64 17.22 -10.44 -22.38
C ILE A 64 16.80 -11.16 -21.09
N THR A 65 17.63 -11.03 -20.07
CA THR A 65 17.39 -11.60 -18.74
C THR A 65 16.67 -10.60 -17.85
N PHE A 66 16.09 -11.08 -16.75
CA PHE A 66 15.48 -10.19 -15.74
C PHE A 66 16.49 -9.23 -15.10
N SER A 67 17.79 -9.58 -15.09
CA SER A 67 18.85 -8.70 -14.58
C SER A 67 19.08 -7.51 -15.50
N ASP A 68 19.07 -7.73 -16.82
CA ASP A 68 19.23 -6.67 -17.82
C ASP A 68 18.08 -5.65 -17.73
N VAL A 69 16.86 -6.15 -17.51
CA VAL A 69 15.67 -5.31 -17.29
C VAL A 69 15.83 -4.44 -16.03
N LYS A 70 16.36 -4.99 -14.93
CA LYS A 70 16.61 -4.19 -13.72
C LYS A 70 17.62 -3.09 -13.98
N GLU A 71 18.70 -3.40 -14.69
CA GLU A 71 19.75 -2.44 -14.99
C GLU A 71 19.24 -1.29 -15.87
N GLU A 72 18.44 -1.59 -16.90
CA GLU A 72 17.81 -0.55 -17.72
C GLU A 72 16.85 0.33 -16.92
N LEU A 73 16.01 -0.27 -16.06
CA LEU A 73 15.09 0.51 -15.21
C LEU A 73 15.85 1.43 -14.23
N ILE A 74 16.98 0.97 -13.68
CA ILE A 74 17.83 1.78 -12.79
C ILE A 74 18.49 2.92 -13.57
N LYS A 75 19.03 2.64 -14.76
CA LYS A 75 19.64 3.65 -15.65
C LYS A 75 18.64 4.73 -16.05
N ASP A 76 17.41 4.36 -16.40
CA ASP A 76 16.36 5.31 -16.76
C ASP A 76 15.95 6.19 -15.58
N ASN A 77 15.87 5.62 -14.36
CA ASN A 77 15.58 6.40 -13.15
C ASN A 77 16.71 7.39 -12.82
N LEU A 78 17.96 6.94 -12.85
CA LEU A 78 19.13 7.79 -12.65
C LEU A 78 19.21 8.91 -13.70
N PHE A 79 18.90 8.60 -14.96
CA PHE A 79 18.90 9.59 -16.04
C PHE A 79 17.80 10.65 -15.84
N ARG A 80 16.62 10.25 -15.36
CA ARG A 80 15.55 11.19 -15.02
C ARG A 80 15.94 12.07 -13.84
N GLU A 81 16.49 11.51 -12.77
CA GLU A 81 16.99 12.28 -11.62
C GLU A 81 18.07 13.28 -12.03
N LEU A 82 19.04 12.86 -12.85
CA LEU A 82 20.09 13.75 -13.37
C LEU A 82 19.52 14.86 -14.24
N LYS A 83 18.49 14.58 -15.05
CA LYS A 83 17.84 15.59 -15.89
C LYS A 83 17.05 16.60 -15.05
N THR A 84 16.32 16.14 -14.04
CA THR A 84 15.60 17.02 -13.10
C THR A 84 16.58 17.93 -12.34
N ASN A 85 17.70 17.38 -11.87
CA ASN A 85 18.74 18.16 -11.19
C ASN A 85 19.39 19.19 -12.14
N ALA A 86 19.59 18.85 -13.42
CA ALA A 86 20.13 19.78 -14.41
C ALA A 86 19.14 20.92 -14.75
N GLU A 87 17.84 20.63 -14.76
CA GLU A 87 16.78 21.63 -14.93
C GLU A 87 16.68 22.57 -13.70
N GLU A 88 16.84 22.03 -12.48
CA GLU A 88 16.94 22.82 -11.25
C GLU A 88 18.21 23.68 -11.21
N GLU A 89 19.37 23.15 -11.61
CA GLU A 89 20.60 23.93 -11.74
C GLU A 89 20.49 25.01 -12.81
N GLN A 90 19.82 24.75 -13.94
CA GLN A 90 19.54 25.78 -14.94
C GLN A 90 18.62 26.87 -14.40
N ALA A 91 17.56 26.51 -13.66
CA ALA A 91 16.67 27.50 -13.03
C ALA A 91 17.42 28.37 -12.00
N ILE A 92 18.33 27.77 -11.21
CA ILE A 92 19.18 28.50 -10.26
C ILE A 92 20.13 29.44 -11.01
N ASN A 93 20.74 28.98 -12.11
CA ASN A 93 21.65 29.79 -12.92
C ASN A 93 20.93 30.92 -13.68
N GLU A 94 19.74 30.68 -14.20
CA GLU A 94 18.90 31.72 -14.82
C GLU A 94 18.44 32.72 -13.77
N MET A 95 18.03 32.27 -12.58
CA MET A 95 17.70 33.14 -11.47
C MET A 95 18.91 33.98 -11.04
N ALA A 96 20.11 33.39 -10.94
CA ALA A 96 21.35 34.10 -10.65
C ALA A 96 21.67 35.16 -11.70
N ALA A 97 21.57 34.84 -13.00
CA ALA A 97 21.78 35.78 -14.09
C ALA A 97 20.73 36.90 -14.13
N THR A 98 19.51 36.62 -13.69
CA THR A 98 18.42 37.61 -13.59
C THR A 98 18.66 38.54 -12.40
N LEU A 99 19.13 38.00 -11.27
CA LEU A 99 19.53 38.76 -10.09
C LEU A 99 20.75 39.65 -10.38
N GLU A 100 21.73 39.15 -11.12
CA GLU A 100 22.92 39.89 -11.55
C GLU A 100 22.55 41.07 -12.46
N LYS A 101 21.69 40.85 -13.46
CA LYS A 101 21.15 41.93 -14.32
C LYS A 101 20.28 42.93 -13.55
N ALA A 102 19.54 42.48 -12.55
CA ALA A 102 18.76 43.36 -11.69
C ALA A 102 19.67 44.21 -10.78
N PHE A 103 20.76 43.63 -10.28
CA PHE A 103 21.78 44.30 -9.48
C PHE A 103 22.51 45.39 -10.27
N GLU A 104 22.90 45.10 -11.51
CA GLU A 104 23.53 46.06 -12.42
C GLU A 104 22.60 47.22 -12.80
N ARG A 105 21.29 46.97 -12.93
CA ARG A 105 20.31 47.96 -13.39
C ARG A 105 19.75 48.89 -12.31
N SER A 106 19.64 48.41 -11.07
CA SER A 106 18.89 49.12 -10.01
C SER A 106 19.77 49.76 -8.93
N GLY A 107 21.07 49.45 -8.92
CA GLY A 107 21.97 49.80 -7.83
C GLY A 107 21.66 49.00 -6.57
N ALA A 108 22.71 48.59 -5.85
CA ALA A 108 22.62 47.65 -4.73
C ALA A 108 21.52 47.97 -3.70
N THR A 109 21.21 49.25 -3.47
CA THR A 109 20.25 49.71 -2.47
C THR A 109 18.79 49.32 -2.77
N ALA A 110 18.35 49.40 -4.02
CA ALA A 110 16.98 49.01 -4.39
C ALA A 110 16.80 47.50 -4.32
N PHE A 111 17.82 46.75 -4.76
CA PHE A 111 17.88 45.30 -4.66
C PHE A 111 17.86 44.79 -3.22
N PHE A 112 18.67 45.35 -2.33
CA PHE A 112 18.66 45.00 -0.91
C PHE A 112 17.34 45.36 -0.22
N SER A 113 16.66 46.44 -0.65
CA SER A 113 15.32 46.79 -0.16
C SER A 113 14.26 45.75 -0.56
N THR A 114 14.30 45.28 -1.80
CA THR A 114 13.41 44.19 -2.27
C THR A 114 13.69 42.89 -1.52
N ILE A 115 14.96 42.51 -1.35
CA ILE A 115 15.33 41.33 -0.55
C ILE A 115 14.85 41.47 0.89
N ALA A 116 15.04 42.61 1.54
CA ALA A 116 14.59 42.83 2.91
C ALA A 116 13.06 42.72 3.04
N THR A 117 12.32 43.20 2.04
CA THR A 117 10.86 43.13 1.99
C THR A 117 10.39 41.67 1.84
N GLU A 118 10.99 40.92 0.91
CA GLU A 118 10.69 39.50 0.73
C GLU A 118 11.10 38.65 1.94
N PHE A 119 12.24 38.97 2.58
CA PHE A 119 12.70 38.29 3.78
C PHE A 119 11.76 38.53 4.96
N ASN A 120 11.26 39.76 5.14
CA ASN A 120 10.24 40.06 6.14
C ASN A 120 8.93 39.34 5.85
N SER A 121 8.50 39.27 4.58
CA SER A 121 7.32 38.49 4.18
C SER A 121 7.49 37.00 4.49
N LEU A 122 8.67 36.44 4.20
CA LEU A 122 8.98 35.04 4.47
C LEU A 122 8.99 34.76 5.98
N THR A 123 9.56 35.66 6.78
CA THR A 123 9.58 35.56 8.24
C THR A 123 8.15 35.54 8.80
N GLN A 124 7.28 36.45 8.35
CA GLN A 124 5.87 36.46 8.75
C GLN A 124 5.11 35.19 8.37
N LYS A 125 5.41 34.63 7.19
CA LYS A 125 4.83 33.35 6.76
C LYS A 125 5.29 32.20 7.65
N VAL A 126 6.58 32.18 8.03
CA VAL A 126 7.15 31.17 8.94
C VAL A 126 6.55 31.28 10.33
N ASP A 127 6.38 32.49 10.87
CA ASP A 127 5.74 32.72 12.17
C ASP A 127 4.29 32.22 12.16
N THR A 128 3.54 32.54 11.10
CA THR A 128 2.16 32.06 10.92
C THR A 128 2.08 30.54 10.85
N LEU A 129 3.03 29.90 10.16
CA LEU A 129 3.10 28.44 10.02
C LEU A 129 3.45 27.78 11.35
N THR A 130 4.36 28.40 12.12
CA THR A 130 4.75 27.94 13.45
C THR A 130 3.56 28.00 14.42
N GLU A 131 2.83 29.12 14.45
CA GLU A 131 1.61 29.24 15.25
C GLU A 131 0.53 28.22 14.86
N ALA A 132 0.35 27.97 13.56
CA ALA A 132 -0.61 26.98 13.07
C ALA A 132 -0.21 25.56 13.51
N PHE A 133 1.08 25.24 13.45
CA PHE A 133 1.61 23.95 13.89
C PHE A 133 1.46 23.76 15.40
N GLU A 134 1.73 24.78 16.20
CA GLU A 134 1.53 24.74 17.66
C GLU A 134 0.06 24.53 18.02
N LYS A 135 -0.87 25.25 17.38
CA LYS A 135 -2.32 25.06 17.55
C LYS A 135 -2.77 23.65 17.19
N GLN A 136 -2.28 23.11 16.07
CA GLN A 136 -2.58 21.74 15.65
C GLN A 136 -2.09 20.72 16.68
N ASN A 137 -0.87 20.89 17.17
CA ASN A 137 -0.27 19.98 18.15
C ASN A 137 -0.99 20.04 19.51
N GLN A 138 -1.46 21.21 19.95
CA GLN A 138 -2.31 21.35 21.13
C GLN A 138 -3.65 20.65 20.97
N MET A 139 -4.32 20.83 19.82
CA MET A 139 -5.60 20.17 19.52
C MET A 139 -5.47 18.65 19.51
N GLN A 140 -4.38 18.12 18.92
CA GLN A 140 -4.12 16.69 18.88
C GLN A 140 -3.89 16.11 20.28
N LYS A 141 -3.17 16.82 21.16
CA LYS A 141 -3.00 16.42 22.56
C LYS A 141 -4.33 16.40 23.32
N GLN A 142 -5.21 17.37 23.07
CA GLN A 142 -6.52 17.43 23.71
C GLN A 142 -7.42 16.27 23.27
N LEU A 143 -7.47 15.96 21.97
CA LEU A 143 -8.19 14.80 21.44
C LEU A 143 -7.71 13.48 22.06
N LEU A 144 -6.39 13.29 22.20
CA LEU A 144 -5.82 12.10 22.85
C LEU A 144 -6.24 11.97 24.32
N LEU A 145 -6.34 13.08 25.06
CA LEU A 145 -6.81 13.09 26.45
C LEU A 145 -8.30 12.73 26.55
N GLU A 146 -9.13 13.29 25.66
CA GLU A 146 -10.56 12.96 25.61
C GLU A 146 -10.80 11.50 25.23
N ASP A 147 -10.08 10.97 24.25
CA ASP A 147 -10.18 9.57 23.84
C ASP A 147 -9.75 8.63 24.97
N LYS A 148 -8.68 8.98 25.69
CA LYS A 148 -8.25 8.21 26.88
C LYS A 148 -9.34 8.17 27.95
N SER A 149 -9.96 9.32 28.26
CA SER A 149 -11.04 9.39 29.25
C SER A 149 -12.27 8.57 28.83
N LYS A 150 -12.64 8.63 27.54
CA LYS A 150 -13.74 7.79 27.00
C LYS A 150 -13.41 6.31 27.08
N MET A 151 -12.16 5.94 26.80
CA MET A 151 -11.70 4.54 26.87
C MET A 151 -11.73 4.01 28.31
N GLU A 152 -11.24 4.80 29.28
CA GLU A 152 -11.31 4.44 30.71
C GLU A 152 -12.76 4.23 31.17
N LYS A 153 -13.69 5.10 30.75
CA LYS A 153 -15.12 4.94 31.06
C LYS A 153 -15.71 3.68 30.42
N LEU A 154 -15.37 3.39 29.16
CA LEU A 154 -15.81 2.16 28.49
C LEU A 154 -15.26 0.91 29.16
N GLU A 155 -14.03 0.94 29.66
CA GLU A 155 -13.44 -0.18 30.42
C GLU A 155 -14.17 -0.40 31.75
N GLU A 156 -14.51 0.67 32.46
CA GLU A 156 -15.30 0.62 33.69
C GLU A 156 -16.70 0.06 33.45
N ASP A 157 -17.41 0.58 32.44
CA ASP A 157 -18.75 0.10 32.06
C ASP A 157 -18.71 -1.38 31.64
N ASN A 158 -17.68 -1.80 30.91
CA ASN A 158 -17.51 -3.19 30.49
C ASN A 158 -17.19 -4.12 31.68
N ALA A 159 -16.40 -3.65 32.65
CA ALA A 159 -16.16 -4.39 33.90
C ALA A 159 -17.44 -4.54 34.72
N ALA A 160 -18.24 -3.46 34.84
CA ALA A 160 -19.53 -3.49 35.52
C ALA A 160 -20.51 -4.45 34.84
N LEU A 161 -20.61 -4.41 33.51
CA LEU A 161 -21.44 -5.32 32.73
C LEU A 161 -21.01 -6.78 32.88
N LYS A 162 -19.71 -7.07 32.85
CA LYS A 162 -19.19 -8.42 33.12
C LYS A 162 -19.55 -8.88 34.53
N GLY A 163 -19.47 -8.01 35.52
CA GLY A 163 -19.88 -8.30 36.89
C GLY A 163 -21.37 -8.63 36.99
N LEU A 164 -22.24 -7.79 36.41
CA LEU A 164 -23.68 -8.03 36.35
C LEU A 164 -24.01 -9.33 35.60
N PHE A 165 -23.33 -9.62 34.51
CA PHE A 165 -23.50 -10.84 33.74
C PHE A 165 -23.07 -12.08 34.53
N GLN A 166 -21.94 -12.02 35.25
CA GLN A 166 -21.53 -13.11 36.14
C GLN A 166 -22.52 -13.33 37.25
N GLN A 167 -23.02 -12.26 37.89
CA GLN A 167 -24.06 -12.34 38.90
C GLN A 167 -25.32 -13.01 38.35
N PHE A 168 -25.75 -12.61 37.15
CA PHE A 168 -26.90 -13.21 36.45
C PHE A 168 -26.72 -14.71 36.17
N LEU A 169 -25.55 -15.11 35.66
CA LEU A 169 -25.22 -16.52 35.44
C LEU A 169 -25.14 -17.34 36.73
N THR A 170 -24.78 -16.72 37.85
CA THR A 170 -24.73 -17.41 39.15
C THR A 170 -26.09 -17.44 39.85
N SER A 171 -26.99 -16.51 39.54
CA SER A 171 -28.33 -16.47 40.15
C SER A 171 -29.31 -17.44 39.51
N ASP A 172 -29.08 -17.86 38.26
CA ASP A 172 -30.01 -18.73 37.54
C ASP A 172 -29.29 -19.99 37.00
N ASN A 173 -29.48 -21.10 37.72
CA ASN A 173 -28.84 -22.38 37.42
C ASN A 173 -29.25 -22.94 36.05
N ASP A 174 -30.47 -22.66 35.60
CA ASP A 174 -31.00 -23.16 34.31
C ASP A 174 -30.36 -22.40 33.13
N ILE A 175 -30.06 -21.11 33.31
CA ILE A 175 -29.34 -20.31 32.32
C ILE A 175 -27.87 -20.74 32.27
N LYS A 176 -27.26 -21.05 33.41
CA LYS A 176 -25.88 -21.53 33.47
C LYS A 176 -25.69 -22.86 32.75
N SER A 177 -26.62 -23.80 32.91
CA SER A 177 -26.60 -25.09 32.21
C SER A 177 -26.91 -24.93 30.72
N ALA A 178 -27.92 -24.14 30.34
CA ALA A 178 -28.21 -23.84 28.93
C ALA A 178 -27.04 -23.14 28.21
N PHE A 179 -26.31 -22.25 28.90
CA PHE A 179 -25.12 -21.60 28.35
C PHE A 179 -23.94 -22.56 28.19
N ALA A 180 -23.71 -23.45 29.17
CA ALA A 180 -22.68 -24.47 29.05
C ALA A 180 -22.96 -25.42 27.88
N GLU A 181 -24.23 -25.76 27.66
CA GLU A 181 -24.68 -26.57 26.53
C GLU A 181 -24.51 -25.82 25.19
N TYR A 182 -24.90 -24.54 25.13
CA TYR A 182 -24.68 -23.69 23.96
C TYR A 182 -23.19 -23.55 23.60
N MET A 183 -22.32 -23.37 24.58
CA MET A 183 -20.86 -23.29 24.34
C MET A 183 -20.30 -24.61 23.83
N LYS A 184 -20.76 -25.74 24.37
CA LYS A 184 -20.39 -27.08 23.89
C LYS A 184 -20.85 -27.33 22.46
N ASP A 185 -22.06 -26.92 22.11
CA ASP A 185 -22.58 -27.02 20.74
C ASP A 185 -21.80 -26.14 19.77
N LYS A 186 -21.44 -24.92 20.19
CA LYS A 186 -20.64 -24.00 19.37
C LYS A 186 -19.22 -24.51 19.10
N ASP A 187 -18.59 -25.16 20.07
CA ASP A 187 -17.28 -25.78 19.87
C ASP A 187 -17.38 -27.04 18.98
N SER A 188 -18.45 -27.84 19.12
CA SER A 188 -18.74 -28.97 18.22
C SER A 188 -19.00 -28.52 16.77
N GLU A 189 -19.71 -27.42 16.57
CA GLU A 189 -19.93 -26.79 15.26
C GLU A 189 -18.60 -26.35 14.62
N ARG A 190 -17.69 -25.76 15.40
CA ARG A 190 -16.35 -25.37 14.92
C ARG A 190 -15.51 -26.57 14.51
N GLU A 191 -15.56 -27.66 15.26
CA GLU A 191 -14.88 -28.91 14.93
C GLU A 191 -15.42 -29.52 13.63
N LYS A 192 -16.75 -29.57 13.46
CA LYS A 192 -17.38 -30.03 12.21
C LYS A 192 -17.02 -29.15 11.03
N GLN A 193 -16.94 -27.84 11.23
CA GLN A 193 -16.54 -26.89 10.18
C GLN A 193 -15.07 -27.13 9.77
N ALA A 194 -14.18 -27.35 10.73
CA ALA A 194 -12.78 -27.70 10.45
C ALA A 194 -12.66 -29.05 9.70
N GLU A 195 -13.48 -30.04 10.05
CA GLU A 195 -13.51 -31.34 9.36
C GLU A 195 -14.03 -31.23 7.92
N LEU A 196 -15.05 -30.39 7.69
CA LEU A 196 -15.60 -30.12 6.36
C LEU A 196 -14.57 -29.42 5.47
N VAL A 197 -13.82 -28.46 6.01
CA VAL A 197 -12.71 -27.79 5.28
C VAL A 197 -11.64 -28.81 4.90
N ALA A 198 -11.23 -29.68 5.81
CA ALA A 198 -10.24 -30.72 5.52
C ALA A 198 -10.72 -31.75 4.46
N LYS A 199 -12.02 -32.07 4.44
CA LYS A 199 -12.63 -32.92 3.40
C LYS A 199 -12.64 -32.23 2.03
N LEU A 200 -12.95 -30.93 1.99
CA LEU A 200 -12.90 -30.11 0.79
C LEU A 200 -11.50 -30.08 0.19
N ASP A 201 -10.47 -29.85 1.01
CA ASP A 201 -9.07 -29.84 0.58
C ASP A 201 -8.65 -31.19 -0.03
N ARG A 202 -9.10 -32.31 0.54
CA ARG A 202 -8.85 -33.66 -0.02
C ARG A 202 -9.52 -33.85 -1.38
N VAL A 203 -10.77 -33.43 -1.53
CA VAL A 203 -11.50 -33.53 -2.80
C VAL A 203 -10.84 -32.67 -3.87
N GLU A 204 -10.42 -31.46 -3.54
CA GLU A 204 -9.69 -30.57 -4.46
C GLU A 204 -8.34 -31.16 -4.90
N SER A 205 -7.62 -31.80 -3.97
CA SER A 205 -6.38 -32.51 -4.26
C SER A 205 -6.61 -33.70 -5.20
N GLN A 206 -7.61 -34.55 -4.94
CA GLN A 206 -7.97 -35.68 -5.81
C GLN A 206 -8.44 -35.23 -7.20
N LEU A 207 -9.21 -34.14 -7.29
CA LEU A 207 -9.63 -33.55 -8.57
C LEU A 207 -8.45 -33.01 -9.37
N SER A 208 -7.45 -32.44 -8.70
CA SER A 208 -6.22 -31.97 -9.35
C SER A 208 -5.38 -33.13 -9.89
N GLU A 209 -5.24 -34.23 -9.13
CA GLU A 209 -4.57 -35.46 -9.58
C GLU A 209 -5.32 -36.13 -10.74
N MET A 210 -6.66 -36.17 -10.70
CA MET A 210 -7.47 -36.66 -11.82
C MET A 210 -7.35 -35.80 -13.09
N LYS A 211 -7.26 -34.47 -12.96
CA LYS A 211 -7.03 -33.57 -14.10
C LYS A 211 -5.64 -33.76 -14.70
N GLN A 212 -4.62 -34.00 -13.88
CA GLN A 212 -3.27 -34.30 -14.36
C GLN A 212 -3.21 -35.67 -15.07
N SER A 213 -3.83 -36.71 -14.52
CA SER A 213 -3.87 -38.03 -15.18
C SER A 213 -4.63 -38.01 -16.51
N LYS A 214 -5.78 -37.34 -16.61
CA LYS A 214 -6.49 -37.16 -17.89
C LYS A 214 -5.66 -36.40 -18.93
N GLY A 215 -4.84 -35.42 -18.51
CA GLY A 215 -3.89 -34.72 -19.38
C GLY A 215 -2.73 -35.58 -19.88
N ILE A 216 -2.35 -36.62 -19.12
CA ILE A 216 -1.32 -37.59 -19.53
C ILE A 216 -1.92 -38.63 -20.49
N PHE A 217 -3.15 -39.11 -20.22
CA PHE A 217 -3.85 -40.03 -21.13
C PHE A 217 -4.22 -39.39 -22.48
N SER A 218 -4.62 -38.12 -22.51
CA SER A 218 -4.88 -37.41 -23.77
C SER A 218 -3.61 -37.16 -24.60
N ARG A 219 -2.44 -37.00 -23.96
CA ARG A 219 -1.14 -36.91 -24.64
C ARG A 219 -0.62 -38.25 -25.15
N LEU A 220 -0.91 -39.35 -24.46
CA LEU A 220 -0.45 -40.69 -24.83
C LEU A 220 -1.34 -41.37 -25.89
N PHE A 221 -2.64 -41.07 -25.91
CA PHE A 221 -3.61 -41.77 -26.77
C PHE A 221 -4.36 -40.86 -27.75
N GLY A 222 -4.13 -39.54 -27.72
CA GLY A 222 -4.79 -38.56 -28.59
C GLY A 222 -4.02 -38.21 -29.86
N LYS A 223 -3.65 -39.21 -30.67
CA LYS A 223 -3.36 -39.02 -32.10
C LYS A 223 -3.77 -40.27 -32.89
N LYS A 224 -4.99 -40.24 -33.41
CA LYS A 224 -5.35 -40.72 -34.76
C LYS A 224 -6.45 -39.83 -35.29
#